data_AF-A0A7C4YBG2-F1
#
_entry.id   AF-A0A7C4YBG2-F1
#
_cell.length_a   1.000
_cell.length_b   1.000
_cell.length_c   1.000
_cell.angle_alpha   90.00
_cell.angle_beta   90.00
_cell.angle_gamma   90.00
#
_symmetry.space_group_name_H-M   'P 1'
#
loop_
_entity.id
_entity.type
_entity.pdbx_description
1 polymer ?
#
loop_
_entity_poly.entity_id
_entity_poly.type
_entity_poly.pdbx_seq_one_letter_code
_entity_poly.pdbx_strand_id
1 'polypeptide(L)' 'MPLRMRIHDREPIGAALRRFKKLLERSGLTKEFRKRSHYEKPCEERRRAKLRKLNAIRKGKALTRDGFHR' A
#
# COMPACT_ATOMS: atom_id res chain seq x y z
N MET A 1 -13.15 -6.59 -7.57
CA MET A 1 -14.28 -5.69 -7.27
C MET A 1 -14.06 -4.37 -7.97
N PRO A 2 -15.04 -3.83 -8.71
CA PRO A 2 -14.88 -2.55 -9.37
C PRO A 2 -14.79 -1.42 -8.34
N LEU A 3 -13.79 -0.55 -8.49
CA LEU A 3 -13.60 0.64 -7.67
C LEU A 3 -14.66 1.68 -8.06
N ARG A 4 -15.68 1.87 -7.22
CA ARG A 4 -16.72 2.88 -7.42
C ARG A 4 -16.61 3.97 -6.36
N MET A 5 -16.41 5.21 -6.78
CA MET A 5 -16.48 6.39 -5.91
C MET A 5 -17.60 7.29 -6.42
N ARG A 6 -18.54 7.64 -5.53
CA ARG A 6 -19.56 8.67 -5.81
C ARG A 6 -18.99 10.01 -5.36
N ILE A 7 -19.06 11.01 -6.23
CA ILE A 7 -18.69 12.39 -5.91
C ILE A 7 -19.98 13.13 -5.52
N HIS A 8 -19.92 13.98 -4.51
CA HIS A 8 -21.05 14.82 -4.11
C HIS A 8 -20.84 16.26 -4.60
N ASP A 9 -21.91 16.93 -5.02
CA ASP A 9 -21.84 18.23 -5.72
C ASP A 9 -21.29 19.37 -4.85
N ARG A 10 -21.28 19.20 -3.52
CA ARG A 10 -20.75 20.20 -2.57
C ARG A 10 -19.28 20.01 -2.20
N GLU A 11 -18.58 19.08 -2.83
CA GLU A 11 -17.19 18.79 -2.49
C GLU A 11 -16.20 19.51 -3.39
N PRO A 12 -15.15 20.14 -2.82
CA PRO A 12 -14.08 20.70 -3.64
C PRO A 12 -13.34 19.58 -4.37
N ILE A 13 -13.05 19.78 -5.66
CA ILE A 13 -12.43 18.78 -6.55
C ILE A 13 -11.17 18.13 -5.95
N GLY A 14 -10.35 18.90 -5.22
CA GLY A 14 -9.14 18.40 -4.58
C GLY A 14 -9.40 17.35 -3.49
N ALA A 15 -10.51 17.46 -2.75
CA ALA A 15 -10.89 16.46 -1.74
C ALA A 15 -11.33 15.14 -2.38
N ALA A 16 -12.07 15.22 -3.49
CA ALA A 16 -12.48 14.04 -4.27
C ALA A 16 -11.26 13.29 -4.82
N LEU A 17 -10.30 14.01 -5.41
CA LEU A 17 -9.04 13.41 -5.91
C LEU A 17 -8.24 12.73 -4.81
N ARG A 18 -8.16 13.34 -3.61
CA ARG A 18 -7.46 12.74 -2.48
C ARG A 18 -8.10 11.44 -2.01
N ARG A 19 -9.43 11.36 -1.99
CA ARG A 19 -10.14 10.12 -1.66
C ARG A 19 -9.97 9.06 -2.73
N PHE A 20 -10.05 9.45 -4.00
CA PHE A 20 -9.81 8.53 -5.12
C PHE A 20 -8.40 7.93 -5.05
N LYS A 21 -7.38 8.76 -4.79
CA LYS A 21 -6.01 8.29 -4.57
C LYS A 21 -5.92 7.30 -3.41
N LYS A 22 -6.54 7.60 -2.27
CA LYS A 22 -6.59 6.68 -1.12
C LYS A 22 -7.30 5.35 -1.46
N LEU A 23 -8.38 5.42 -2.25
CA LEU A 23 -9.12 4.24 -2.70
C LEU A 23 -8.25 3.35 -3.60
N LEU A 24 -7.50 3.95 -4.53
CA LEU A 24 -6.52 3.26 -5.38
C LEU A 24 -5.40 2.62 -4.54
N GLU A 25 -4.84 3.35 -3.59
CA GLU A 25 -3.79 2.84 -2.70
C GLU A 25 -4.28 1.68 -1.83
N ARG A 26 -5.52 1.76 -1.32
CA ARG A 26 -6.16 0.72 -0.52
C ARG A 26 -6.46 -0.53 -1.34
N SER A 27 -6.90 -0.37 -2.58
CA SER A 27 -7.17 -1.50 -3.48
C SER A 27 -5.92 -2.28 -3.86
N GLY A 28 -4.73 -1.68 -3.71
CA GLY A 28 -3.47 -2.31 -4.08
C GLY A 28 -3.28 -2.50 -5.59
N LEU A 29 -4.15 -1.92 -6.43
CA LEU A 29 -4.15 -2.11 -7.88
C LEU A 29 -2.81 -1.74 -8.52
N THR A 30 -2.18 -0.65 -8.04
CA THR A 30 -0.83 -0.25 -8.48
C THR A 30 0.26 -1.25 -8.07
N LYS A 31 0.13 -1.90 -6.91
CA LYS A 31 1.06 -2.94 -6.45
C LYS A 31 0.90 -4.21 -7.25
N GLU A 32 -0.34 -4.60 -7.56
CA GLU A 32 -0.63 -5.76 -8.40
C GLU A 32 -0.11 -5.56 -9.83
N PHE A 33 -0.34 -4.38 -10.40
CA PHE A 33 0.18 -4.03 -11.72
C PHE A 33 1.70 -4.18 -11.78
N ARG A 34 2.41 -3.64 -10.78
CA ARG A 34 3.87 -3.76 -10.69
C ARG A 34 4.37 -5.19 -10.47
N LYS A 35 3.58 -6.04 -9.82
CA LYS A 35 3.91 -7.47 -9.64
C LYS A 35 3.72 -8.26 -10.93
N ARG A 36 2.73 -7.88 -11.74
CA ARG A 36 2.38 -8.58 -13.00
C ARG A 36 3.12 -8.06 -14.24
N SER A 37 3.81 -6.93 -14.14
CA SER A 37 4.49 -6.31 -15.30
C SER A 37 5.64 -7.14 -15.86
N HIS A 38 6.18 -8.08 -15.07
CA HIS A 38 7.27 -8.96 -15.47
C HIS A 38 7.09 -10.33 -14.83
N TYR A 39 7.59 -11.37 -15.48
CA TYR A 39 7.67 -12.69 -14.88
C TYR A 39 8.68 -12.67 -13.72
N GLU A 40 8.21 -12.91 -12.51
CA GLU A 40 9.04 -13.13 -11.34
C GLU A 40 9.18 -14.64 -11.11
N LYS A 41 10.41 -15.15 -11.10
CA LYS A 41 10.67 -16.56 -10.80
C LYS A 41 10.12 -16.90 -9.40
N PRO A 42 9.56 -18.10 -9.20
CA PRO A 42 8.93 -18.49 -7.91
C PRO A 42 9.93 -18.53 -6.74
N CYS A 43 11.23 -18.66 -7.00
CA CYS A 43 12.27 -18.52 -5.98
C CYS A 43 12.43 -17.07 -5.50
N GLU A 44 12.46 -16.11 -6.41
CA GLU A 44 12.60 -14.69 -6.13
C GLU A 44 11.34 -14.14 -5.44
N GLU A 45 10.16 -14.59 -5.84
CA GLU A 45 8.92 -14.21 -5.16
C GLU A 45 8.94 -14.64 -3.68
N ARG A 46 9.33 -15.90 -3.40
CA ARG A 46 9.47 -16.42 -2.03
C ARG A 46 10.52 -15.64 -1.24
N ARG A 47 11.66 -15.31 -1.85
CA ARG A 47 12.72 -14.50 -1.23
C ARG A 47 12.21 -13.09 -0.88
N ARG A 48 11.54 -12.43 -1.82
CA ARG A 48 10.96 -11.09 -1.65
C ARG A 48 9.89 -11.07 -0.56
N ALA A 49 9.06 -12.11 -0.47
CA ALA A 49 8.07 -12.26 0.61
C ALA A 49 8.71 -12.38 2.00
N LYS A 50 9.77 -13.19 2.15
CA LYS A 50 10.53 -13.32 3.40
C LYS A 50 11.15 -11.99 3.83
N LEU A 51 11.80 -11.28 2.91
CA LEU A 51 12.41 -9.98 3.18
C LEU A 51 11.37 -8.92 3.59
N ARG A 52 10.20 -8.89 2.93
CA ARG A 52 9.09 -8.01 3.32
C ARG A 52 8.62 -8.27 4.75
N LYS A 53 8.49 -9.54 5.16
CA LYS A 53 8.10 -9.92 6.53
C LYS A 53 9.12 -9.45 7.56
N LEU A 54 10.41 -9.70 7.32
CA LEU A 54 11.50 -9.26 8.21
C LEU A 54 11.53 -7.74 8.35
N ASN A 55 11.40 -7.01 7.25
CA ASN A 55 11.36 -5.55 7.25
C ASN A 55 10.15 -4.99 8.01
N ALA A 56 8.97 -5.61 7.89
CA ALA A 56 7.78 -5.21 8.64
C ALA A 56 7.97 -5.41 10.16
N ILE A 57 8.53 -6.55 10.57
CA ILE A 57 8.86 -6.83 11.98
C ILE A 57 9.87 -5.80 12.50
N ARG A 58 10.92 -5.49 11.73
CA ARG A 58 11.93 -4.49 12.10
C ARG A 58 11.33 -3.10 12.29
N LYS A 59 10.44 -2.66 11.39
CA LYS A 59 9.74 -1.38 11.50
C LYS A 59 8.83 -1.32 12.73
N GLY A 60 8.09 -2.40 13.01
CA GLY A 60 7.28 -2.50 14.23
C GLY A 60 8.11 -2.37 15.51
N LYS A 61 9.28 -3.04 15.55
CA LYS A 61 10.22 -2.95 16.69
C LYS A 61 10.90 -1.58 16.84
N ALA A 62 11.13 -0.87 15.74
CA ALA A 62 11.69 0.48 15.78
C ALA A 62 10.69 1.48 16.38
N LEU A 63 9.42 1.41 15.95
CA LEU A 63 8.32 2.21 16.51
C LEU A 63 8.15 2.04 18.02
N THR A 64 8.33 0.82 18.54
CA THR A 64 8.25 0.56 19.99
C THR A 64 9.46 1.07 20.77
N ARG A 65 10.64 1.24 20.13
CA ARG A 65 11.85 1.73 20.80
C ARG A 65 11.92 3.25 20.86
N ASP A 66 11.46 3.94 19.83
CA ASP A 66 11.51 5.41 19.76
C ASP A 66 10.40 6.09 20.60
N GLY A 67 9.41 5.32 21.08
CA GLY A 67 8.31 5.81 21.91
C GLY A 67 8.57 5.88 23.42
N PHE A 68 9.80 5.60 23.89
CA PHE A 68 10.15 5.52 25.32
C PHE A 68 11.12 6.63 25.78
N HIS A 69 11.32 7.68 24.97
CA HIS A 69 12.17 8.84 25.26
C HIS A 69 11.44 10.19 25.17
N ARG A 70 10.13 10.19 25.44
CA ARG A 70 9.40 11.37 25.92
C ARG A 70 8.52 10.97 27.08
#